data_AF-A0A662G8I9-F1
#
_entry.id   AF-A0A662G8I9-F1
#
_cell.length_a   1.000
_cell.length_b   1.000
_cell.length_c   1.000
_cell.angle_alpha   90.00
_cell.angle_beta   90.00
_cell.angle_gamma   90.00
#
_symmetry.space_group_name_H-M   'P 1'
#
loop_
_entity.id
_entity.type
_entity.pdbx_description
1 polymer ?
#
loop_
_entity_poly.entity_id
_entity_poly.type
_entity_poly.pdbx_seq_one_letter_code
_entity_poly.pdbx_strand_id
1 'polypeptide(L)'
;MSKISEVIIVPHTHWDREWYQSFQEYRLRLLKTVDKLLQILQKDPNFAYFHFDGQVVPIEDYLELRPENKGLLLDFIKQGRIGIGPWYIQPDEWLSYPEAIVRNLLFGRRIAEELGVPVVKIGYTPDTFGHTPQLPQIFEGFDIDSFLFMRGMGDEGESLGDEFIWQAPNGSKIIAVHLRIGYSNGIFLGAYVGHPHIKYYEEIYPSYVSIWKSGLIGPVMCFEIYDKEPPVNVDNAIKQIRWLEEVTNKIKSSILLVLNGGDHAPPQEKITSITKSLKKEIPDVKIHHGRLEDYISKLRSLVDQLPTFKGELRGARYHWIIPNTLSTRIPQIKIPNYLCYTSIVNYLEPLSVLCWITGDEYPEKILRYLWKIFLQNLAHDSICGCGVDEVHRDVAARFRYIIDISKNLIYDKLHLLASKINMSKLGDSDAYVLVFNPLGWTRTDIVSVYTTDLAYGSYDVLDIDGSRLPCTIGGGKTLQVFSDKRIVELIFLAKNIPPLGYKVFRLYRTIKVKSPLIVQGTMIENEFFRIEADPNNGGLLKIVDKRNNVTYDRFNFFVDEGDVGDEYTFCPPLKQFIVTNNS
;
A
#
# COMPACT_ATOMS: atom_id res chain seq x y z
N MET A 1 21.12 -39.87 -0.34
CA MET A 1 20.01 -39.66 0.62
C MET A 1 19.53 -38.23 0.45
N SER A 2 18.21 -37.99 0.38
CA SER A 2 17.67 -36.64 0.26
C SER A 2 18.11 -35.81 1.47
N LYS A 3 18.49 -34.54 1.26
CA LYS A 3 18.73 -33.58 2.36
C LYS A 3 17.42 -33.13 3.01
N ILE A 4 16.30 -33.42 2.36
CA ILE A 4 14.95 -33.12 2.84
C ILE A 4 14.42 -34.33 3.61
N SER A 5 13.97 -34.07 4.83
CA SER A 5 13.38 -35.06 5.73
C SER A 5 11.85 -35.01 5.74
N GLU A 6 11.28 -33.87 5.33
CA GLU A 6 9.85 -33.61 5.39
C GLU A 6 9.42 -32.68 4.25
N VAL A 7 8.23 -32.94 3.69
CA VAL A 7 7.58 -32.09 2.68
C VAL A 7 6.22 -31.67 3.24
N ILE A 8 6.01 -30.36 3.35
CA ILE A 8 4.73 -29.76 3.75
C ILE A 8 4.09 -29.16 2.52
N ILE A 9 2.98 -29.74 2.07
CA ILE A 9 2.18 -29.23 0.96
C ILE A 9 1.10 -28.30 1.54
N VAL A 10 1.10 -27.05 1.11
CA VAL A 10 0.13 -26.03 1.56
C VAL A 10 -0.63 -25.52 0.34
N PRO A 11 -1.88 -25.98 0.14
CA PRO A 11 -2.78 -25.42 -0.85
C PRO A 11 -3.09 -23.96 -0.55
N HIS A 12 -3.01 -23.11 -1.56
CA HIS A 12 -3.29 -21.69 -1.42
C HIS A 12 -3.76 -21.09 -2.74
N THR A 13 -4.13 -19.82 -2.71
CA THR A 13 -4.26 -18.97 -3.88
C THR A 13 -3.60 -17.63 -3.55
N HIS A 14 -2.91 -17.02 -4.50
CA HIS A 14 -2.52 -15.61 -4.40
C HIS A 14 -3.61 -14.79 -5.08
N TRP A 15 -4.20 -13.83 -4.37
CA TRP A 15 -5.43 -13.19 -4.80
C TRP A 15 -5.28 -11.68 -4.91
N ASP A 16 -4.77 -11.23 -6.05
CA ASP A 16 -4.79 -9.82 -6.39
C ASP A 16 -6.24 -9.38 -6.55
N ARG A 17 -6.63 -8.39 -5.75
CA ARG A 17 -8.01 -7.93 -5.69
C ARG A 17 -8.46 -7.33 -7.03
N GLU A 18 -7.52 -6.75 -7.78
CA GLU A 18 -7.69 -6.09 -9.07
C GLU A 18 -6.29 -5.91 -9.71
N TRP A 19 -6.15 -6.21 -11.01
CA TRP A 19 -4.84 -6.22 -11.69
C TRP A 19 -5.02 -6.11 -13.22
N TYR A 20 -4.77 -7.19 -13.98
CA TYR A 20 -4.99 -7.24 -15.42
C TYR A 20 -6.47 -7.41 -15.80
N GLN A 21 -7.33 -7.59 -14.80
CA GLN A 21 -8.78 -7.45 -14.92
C GLN A 21 -9.36 -6.54 -13.85
N SER A 22 -10.54 -6.00 -14.12
CA SER A 22 -11.29 -5.19 -13.19
C SER A 22 -11.65 -5.95 -11.90
N PHE A 23 -11.85 -5.21 -10.80
CA PHE A 23 -12.28 -5.78 -9.53
C PHE A 23 -13.51 -6.70 -9.67
N GLN A 24 -14.50 -6.32 -10.48
CA GLN A 24 -15.73 -7.12 -10.62
C GLN A 24 -15.50 -8.44 -11.37
N GLU A 25 -14.59 -8.48 -12.34
CA GLU A 25 -14.24 -9.72 -13.03
C GLU A 25 -13.53 -10.70 -12.08
N TYR A 26 -12.55 -10.22 -11.32
CA TYR A 26 -11.94 -11.05 -10.29
C TYR A 26 -12.92 -11.40 -9.19
N ARG A 27 -13.83 -10.51 -8.80
CA ARG A 27 -14.87 -10.84 -7.82
C ARG A 27 -15.72 -12.04 -8.25
N LEU A 28 -16.06 -12.17 -9.53
CA LEU A 28 -16.75 -13.36 -10.03
C LEU A 28 -15.89 -14.64 -9.93
N ARG A 29 -14.59 -14.54 -10.20
CA ARG A 29 -13.65 -15.66 -10.01
C ARG A 29 -13.51 -16.02 -8.54
N LEU A 30 -13.50 -15.03 -7.64
CA LEU A 30 -13.47 -15.23 -6.19
C LEU A 30 -14.67 -16.05 -5.74
N LEU A 31 -15.87 -15.75 -6.26
CA LEU A 31 -17.06 -16.55 -5.97
C LEU A 31 -16.84 -18.02 -6.36
N LYS A 32 -16.35 -18.29 -7.57
CA LYS A 32 -16.05 -19.66 -8.02
C LYS A 32 -15.00 -20.34 -7.15
N THR A 33 -13.91 -19.65 -6.82
CA THR A 33 -12.81 -20.15 -5.97
C THR A 33 -13.33 -20.57 -4.60
N VAL A 34 -14.08 -19.70 -3.92
CA VAL A 34 -14.59 -19.97 -2.58
C VAL A 34 -15.70 -21.02 -2.62
N ASP A 35 -16.63 -20.95 -3.58
CA ASP A 35 -17.69 -21.97 -3.73
C ASP A 35 -17.08 -23.36 -3.94
N LYS A 36 -16.05 -23.47 -4.79
CA LYS A 36 -15.29 -24.72 -5.01
C LYS A 36 -14.57 -25.17 -3.73
N LEU A 37 -13.91 -24.25 -3.02
CA LEU A 37 -13.24 -24.57 -1.76
C LEU A 37 -14.22 -25.15 -0.73
N LEU A 38 -15.38 -24.52 -0.54
CA LEU A 38 -16.41 -24.98 0.39
C LEU A 38 -16.91 -26.38 0.00
N GLN A 39 -17.14 -26.63 -1.29
CA GLN A 39 -17.53 -27.95 -1.78
C GLN A 39 -16.46 -29.01 -1.51
N ILE A 40 -15.17 -28.70 -1.74
CA ILE A 40 -14.06 -29.61 -1.45
C ILE A 40 -14.02 -29.94 0.04
N LEU A 41 -14.10 -28.92 0.91
CA LEU A 41 -14.03 -29.10 2.36
C LEU A 41 -15.22 -29.89 2.92
N GLN A 42 -16.40 -29.77 2.31
CA GLN A 42 -17.58 -30.57 2.64
C GLN A 42 -17.47 -32.02 2.17
N LYS A 43 -16.94 -32.26 0.97
CA LYS A 43 -16.84 -33.61 0.36
C LYS A 43 -15.67 -34.43 0.90
N ASP A 44 -14.51 -33.81 1.11
CA ASP A 44 -13.30 -34.49 1.56
C ASP A 44 -12.90 -34.02 2.97
N PRO A 45 -13.17 -34.82 4.01
CA PRO A 45 -12.72 -34.51 5.37
C PRO A 45 -11.19 -34.57 5.54
N ASN A 46 -10.46 -35.18 4.59
CA ASN A 46 -8.99 -35.26 4.62
C ASN A 46 -8.32 -34.02 4.02
N PHE A 47 -9.06 -33.13 3.36
CA PHE A 47 -8.52 -31.85 2.91
C PHE A 47 -8.29 -30.96 4.13
N ALA A 48 -7.07 -30.95 4.65
CA ALA A 48 -6.79 -30.46 5.99
C ALA A 48 -6.85 -28.92 6.10
N TYR A 49 -6.38 -28.20 5.08
CA TYR A 49 -6.15 -26.76 5.15
C TYR A 49 -6.07 -26.08 3.78
N PHE A 50 -6.55 -24.83 3.69
CA PHE A 50 -6.30 -23.92 2.58
C PHE A 50 -5.82 -22.57 3.12
N HIS A 51 -4.68 -22.08 2.64
CA HIS A 51 -4.21 -20.73 2.98
C HIS A 51 -4.83 -19.72 2.01
N PHE A 52 -5.53 -18.72 2.55
CA PHE A 52 -6.19 -17.67 1.77
C PHE A 52 -5.39 -16.37 1.85
N ASP A 53 -4.19 -16.46 1.29
CA ASP A 53 -3.34 -15.34 0.88
C ASP A 53 -3.01 -14.27 1.93
N GLY A 54 -3.00 -14.60 3.21
CA GLY A 54 -2.57 -13.62 4.21
C GLY A 54 -3.50 -12.41 4.41
N GLN A 55 -4.68 -12.37 3.76
CA GLN A 55 -5.57 -11.20 3.72
C GLN A 55 -7.01 -11.54 4.14
N VAL A 56 -7.74 -10.54 4.65
CA VAL A 56 -9.13 -10.70 5.13
C VAL A 56 -10.15 -10.17 4.12
N VAL A 57 -9.80 -9.15 3.32
CA VAL A 57 -10.76 -8.50 2.42
C VAL A 57 -11.46 -9.43 1.41
N PRO A 58 -10.85 -10.51 0.88
CA PRO A 58 -11.58 -11.41 -0.03
C PRO A 58 -12.77 -12.10 0.65
N ILE A 59 -12.73 -12.29 1.97
CA ILE A 59 -13.86 -12.84 2.73
C ILE A 59 -15.04 -11.86 2.74
N GLU A 60 -14.78 -10.56 2.93
CA GLU A 60 -15.83 -9.54 2.83
C GLU A 60 -16.40 -9.46 1.40
N ASP A 61 -15.51 -9.42 0.40
CA ASP A 61 -15.88 -9.31 -1.01
C ASP A 61 -16.76 -10.51 -1.46
N TYR A 62 -16.49 -11.71 -0.94
CA TYR A 62 -17.30 -12.90 -1.15
C TYR A 62 -18.67 -12.81 -0.44
N LEU A 63 -18.67 -12.48 0.86
CA LEU A 63 -19.88 -12.51 1.69
C LEU A 63 -20.91 -11.42 1.33
N GLU A 64 -20.50 -10.34 0.70
CA GLU A 64 -21.43 -9.33 0.16
C GLU A 64 -22.30 -9.91 -0.97
N LEU A 65 -21.82 -10.89 -1.76
CA LEU A 65 -22.59 -11.52 -2.85
C LEU A 65 -23.08 -12.94 -2.53
N ARG A 66 -22.52 -13.58 -1.50
CA ARG A 66 -22.89 -14.92 -1.01
C ARG A 66 -23.17 -14.92 0.50
N PRO A 67 -24.07 -14.05 1.02
CA PRO A 67 -24.36 -13.98 2.44
C PRO A 67 -24.92 -15.30 3.01
N GLU A 68 -25.56 -16.12 2.17
CA GLU A 68 -26.07 -17.45 2.51
C GLU A 68 -24.98 -18.43 2.95
N ASN A 69 -23.74 -18.26 2.45
CA ASN A 69 -22.61 -19.12 2.78
C ASN A 69 -21.83 -18.64 4.02
N LYS A 70 -22.27 -17.54 4.67
CA LYS A 70 -21.58 -16.96 5.83
C LYS A 70 -21.33 -17.97 6.94
N GLY A 71 -22.36 -18.71 7.36
CA GLY A 71 -22.20 -19.70 8.44
C GLY A 71 -21.14 -20.75 8.10
N LEU A 72 -21.29 -21.38 6.93
CA LEU A 72 -20.40 -22.44 6.46
C LEU A 72 -18.94 -21.99 6.32
N LEU A 73 -18.71 -20.83 5.70
CA LEU A 73 -17.37 -20.28 5.52
C LEU A 73 -16.69 -19.98 6.86
N LEU A 74 -17.38 -19.27 7.76
CA LEU A 74 -16.83 -18.91 9.06
C LEU A 74 -16.57 -20.14 9.93
N ASP A 75 -17.38 -21.19 9.83
CA ASP A 75 -17.16 -22.44 10.55
C ASP A 75 -15.89 -23.15 10.10
N PHE A 76 -15.59 -23.20 8.79
CA PHE A 76 -14.32 -23.76 8.30
C PHE A 76 -13.11 -22.92 8.70
N ILE A 77 -13.23 -21.60 8.78
CA ILE A 77 -12.16 -20.73 9.29
C ILE A 77 -11.93 -20.98 10.79
N LYS A 78 -12.98 -21.08 11.61
CA LYS A 78 -12.88 -21.39 13.05
C LYS A 78 -12.25 -22.76 13.32
N GLN A 79 -12.55 -23.74 12.47
CA GLN A 79 -11.93 -25.07 12.53
C GLN A 79 -10.44 -25.05 12.10
N GLY A 80 -9.94 -23.92 11.59
CA GLY A 80 -8.60 -23.80 11.03
C GLY A 80 -8.41 -24.58 9.73
N ARG A 81 -9.49 -24.87 8.99
CA ARG A 81 -9.42 -25.49 7.66
C ARG A 81 -9.22 -24.45 6.55
N ILE A 82 -9.50 -23.18 6.84
CA ILE A 82 -9.18 -22.04 5.98
C ILE A 82 -8.41 -21.03 6.83
N GLY A 83 -7.21 -20.64 6.40
CA GLY A 83 -6.41 -19.61 7.07
C GLY A 83 -6.53 -18.27 6.35
N ILE A 84 -6.86 -17.20 7.08
CA ILE A 84 -7.01 -15.83 6.55
C ILE A 84 -6.15 -14.85 7.36
N GLY A 85 -5.92 -13.64 6.82
CA GLY A 85 -5.14 -12.60 7.50
C GLY A 85 -3.66 -12.99 7.69
N PRO A 86 -2.86 -12.14 8.35
CA PRO A 86 -3.26 -11.14 9.32
C PRO A 86 -3.57 -9.76 8.72
N TRP A 87 -3.26 -9.54 7.45
CA TRP A 87 -3.50 -8.27 6.79
C TRP A 87 -4.98 -8.08 6.46
N TYR A 88 -5.42 -6.83 6.32
CA TYR A 88 -6.69 -6.56 5.66
C TYR A 88 -6.58 -6.80 4.15
N ILE A 89 -5.54 -6.22 3.53
CA ILE A 89 -5.14 -6.34 2.12
C ILE A 89 -3.63 -6.56 2.05
N GLN A 90 -3.09 -7.17 1.00
CA GLN A 90 -1.62 -7.22 0.81
C GLN A 90 -1.07 -5.89 0.27
N PRO A 91 -0.30 -5.11 1.06
CA PRO A 91 0.09 -3.77 0.68
C PRO A 91 1.33 -3.76 -0.23
N ASP A 92 1.50 -2.70 -1.03
CA ASP A 92 2.87 -2.23 -1.37
C ASP A 92 3.44 -1.42 -0.21
N GLU A 93 4.66 -1.72 0.21
CA GLU A 93 5.28 -1.09 1.39
C GLU A 93 5.97 0.25 1.09
N TRP A 94 6.30 0.54 -0.18
CA TRP A 94 6.94 1.81 -0.55
C TRP A 94 5.92 2.95 -0.62
N LEU A 95 4.73 2.64 -1.11
CA LEU A 95 3.64 3.58 -1.37
C LEU A 95 2.59 3.57 -0.24
N SER A 96 2.70 2.65 0.72
CA SER A 96 1.93 2.68 1.96
C SER A 96 2.67 3.49 3.04
N TYR A 97 2.03 4.56 3.50
CA TYR A 97 2.56 5.34 4.61
C TYR A 97 2.58 4.55 5.93
N PRO A 98 3.44 4.92 6.91
CA PRO A 98 3.65 4.13 8.12
C PRO A 98 2.37 3.80 8.92
N GLU A 99 1.50 4.79 9.17
CA GLU A 99 0.23 4.50 9.87
C GLU A 99 -0.66 3.57 9.07
N ALA A 100 -0.63 3.66 7.73
CA ALA A 100 -1.46 2.80 6.88
C ALA A 100 -1.06 1.33 7.00
N ILE A 101 0.24 1.02 7.12
CA ILE A 101 0.73 -0.35 7.37
C ILE A 101 0.19 -0.87 8.71
N VAL A 102 0.24 -0.05 9.77
CA VAL A 102 -0.32 -0.41 11.09
C VAL A 102 -1.84 -0.56 11.02
N ARG A 103 -2.55 0.37 10.36
CA ARG A 103 -4.01 0.29 10.17
C ARG A 103 -4.39 -0.94 9.36
N ASN A 104 -3.59 -1.38 8.40
CA ASN A 104 -3.85 -2.58 7.62
C ASN A 104 -3.93 -3.84 8.49
N LEU A 105 -2.96 -4.06 9.40
CA LEU A 105 -3.01 -5.15 10.38
C LEU A 105 -4.13 -4.97 11.40
N LEU A 106 -4.37 -3.74 11.86
CA LEU A 106 -5.46 -3.44 12.79
C LEU A 106 -6.83 -3.76 12.18
N PHE A 107 -7.05 -3.43 10.91
CA PHE A 107 -8.27 -3.77 10.19
C PHE A 107 -8.38 -5.27 9.93
N GLY A 108 -7.30 -5.95 9.56
CA GLY A 108 -7.29 -7.40 9.41
C GLY A 108 -7.75 -8.11 10.70
N ARG A 109 -7.17 -7.74 11.84
CA ARG A 109 -7.59 -8.23 13.16
C ARG A 109 -9.05 -7.88 13.46
N ARG A 110 -9.43 -6.61 13.30
CA ARG A 110 -10.76 -6.11 13.67
C ARG A 110 -11.88 -6.77 12.86
N ILE A 111 -11.73 -6.90 11.55
CA ILE A 111 -12.73 -7.55 10.70
C ILE A 111 -12.85 -9.03 11.05
N ALA A 112 -11.73 -9.71 11.33
CA ALA A 112 -11.76 -11.10 11.78
C ALA A 112 -12.49 -11.26 13.14
N GLU A 113 -12.25 -10.35 14.10
CA GLU A 113 -12.97 -10.29 15.38
C GLU A 113 -14.48 -10.07 15.19
N GLU A 114 -14.88 -9.14 14.30
CA GLU A 114 -16.28 -8.87 13.97
C GLU A 114 -16.98 -10.08 13.31
N LEU A 115 -16.23 -10.87 12.55
CA LEU A 115 -16.69 -12.13 11.97
C LEU A 115 -16.62 -13.31 12.97
N GLY A 116 -15.99 -13.12 14.13
CA GLY A 116 -15.81 -14.15 15.16
C GLY A 116 -14.87 -15.28 14.73
N VAL A 117 -13.84 -14.98 13.95
CA VAL A 117 -12.88 -15.96 13.41
C VAL A 117 -11.43 -15.58 13.74
N PRO A 118 -10.51 -16.55 13.85
CA PRO A 118 -9.10 -16.25 14.05
C PRO A 118 -8.42 -15.80 12.75
N VAL A 119 -7.26 -15.14 12.89
CA VAL A 119 -6.31 -14.88 11.79
C VAL A 119 -5.05 -15.73 11.96
N VAL A 120 -4.40 -16.04 10.84
CA VAL A 120 -3.06 -16.66 10.83
C VAL A 120 -2.04 -15.62 11.27
N LYS A 121 -1.26 -15.92 12.32
CA LYS A 121 -0.24 -15.02 12.88
C LYS A 121 1.12 -15.15 12.16
N ILE A 122 1.09 -14.97 10.84
CA ILE A 122 2.28 -15.00 9.97
C ILE A 122 2.20 -13.78 9.05
N GLY A 123 3.22 -12.92 9.05
CA GLY A 123 3.32 -11.89 8.03
C GLY A 123 3.47 -12.55 6.67
N TYR A 124 2.49 -12.40 5.79
CA TYR A 124 2.48 -13.06 4.48
C TYR A 124 2.28 -12.01 3.40
N THR A 125 3.35 -11.69 2.69
CA THR A 125 3.38 -10.77 1.55
C THR A 125 4.25 -11.38 0.47
N PRO A 126 3.74 -12.41 -0.22
CA PRO A 126 4.53 -13.16 -1.18
C PRO A 126 4.98 -12.26 -2.32
N ASP A 127 4.16 -11.30 -2.79
CA ASP A 127 4.48 -10.51 -3.99
C ASP A 127 4.74 -9.01 -3.78
N THR A 128 4.82 -8.51 -2.55
CA THR A 128 5.15 -7.09 -2.31
C THR A 128 6.56 -6.72 -2.83
N PHE A 129 6.71 -5.53 -3.42
CA PHE A 129 7.89 -5.13 -4.20
C PHE A 129 9.08 -4.61 -3.35
N GLY A 130 9.44 -5.39 -2.33
CA GLY A 130 10.48 -5.08 -1.35
C GLY A 130 9.92 -4.61 -0.03
N HIS A 131 10.71 -4.74 1.04
CA HIS A 131 10.19 -4.65 2.41
C HIS A 131 10.95 -3.68 3.32
N THR A 132 10.20 -2.95 4.15
CA THR A 132 10.73 -1.98 5.11
C THR A 132 11.37 -2.68 6.31
N PRO A 133 12.56 -2.24 6.79
CA PRO A 133 13.27 -2.87 7.90
C PRO A 133 12.54 -2.75 9.25
N GLN A 134 11.46 -1.98 9.32
CA GLN A 134 10.64 -1.81 10.51
C GLN A 134 9.56 -2.88 10.66
N LEU A 135 9.31 -3.72 9.65
CA LEU A 135 8.30 -4.77 9.74
C LEU A 135 8.46 -5.70 10.95
N PRO A 136 9.68 -6.15 11.36
CA PRO A 136 9.82 -6.96 12.57
C PRO A 136 9.30 -6.26 13.84
N GLN A 137 9.52 -4.94 13.97
CA GLN A 137 8.96 -4.16 15.08
C GLN A 137 7.44 -4.05 14.99
N ILE A 138 6.91 -3.81 13.79
CA ILE A 138 5.46 -3.68 13.58
C ILE A 138 4.78 -5.01 13.90
N PHE A 139 5.26 -6.12 13.34
CA PHE A 139 4.72 -7.46 13.55
C PHE A 139 4.74 -7.89 15.01
N GLU A 140 5.80 -7.58 15.76
CA GLU A 140 5.85 -7.84 17.21
C GLU A 140 4.69 -7.17 17.95
N GLY A 141 4.33 -5.94 17.58
CA GLY A 141 3.16 -5.23 18.13
C GLY A 141 1.80 -5.89 17.81
N PHE A 142 1.78 -6.84 16.89
CA PHE A 142 0.60 -7.64 16.53
C PHE A 142 0.71 -9.12 16.92
N ASP A 143 1.69 -9.48 17.76
CA ASP A 143 2.03 -10.86 18.15
C ASP A 143 2.37 -11.77 16.96
N ILE A 144 2.99 -11.22 15.92
CA ILE A 144 3.45 -11.95 14.74
C ILE A 144 4.98 -12.08 14.84
N ASP A 145 5.46 -13.31 14.83
CA ASP A 145 6.88 -13.65 15.03
C ASP A 145 7.55 -14.24 13.79
N SER A 146 6.84 -14.23 12.66
CA SER A 146 7.27 -14.85 11.41
C SER A 146 6.82 -14.09 10.18
N PHE A 147 7.60 -14.20 9.11
CA PHE A 147 7.39 -13.51 7.84
C PHE A 147 7.77 -14.39 6.65
N LEU A 148 6.86 -14.54 5.69
CA LEU A 148 7.10 -15.23 4.41
C LEU A 148 6.97 -14.23 3.26
N PHE A 149 7.96 -14.23 2.38
CA PHE A 149 8.07 -13.26 1.29
C PHE A 149 8.87 -13.82 0.12
N MET A 150 8.62 -13.36 -1.10
CA MET A 150 9.39 -13.77 -2.30
C MET A 150 10.44 -12.74 -2.72
N ARG A 151 10.09 -11.45 -2.73
CA ARG A 151 10.92 -10.40 -3.33
C ARG A 151 11.76 -9.66 -2.29
N GLY A 152 12.96 -9.19 -2.66
CA GLY A 152 13.76 -8.36 -1.77
C GLY A 152 15.08 -8.97 -1.29
N MET A 153 15.44 -10.18 -1.74
CA MET A 153 16.75 -10.79 -1.46
C MET A 153 17.76 -10.55 -2.59
N GLY A 154 18.95 -10.09 -2.21
CA GLY A 154 20.12 -9.87 -3.06
C GLY A 154 21.16 -10.97 -2.88
N ASP A 155 22.43 -10.60 -3.07
CA ASP A 155 23.57 -11.51 -2.90
C ASP A 155 23.69 -12.06 -1.47
N GLU A 156 23.19 -11.33 -0.46
CA GLU A 156 23.15 -11.76 0.93
C GLU A 156 22.37 -13.09 1.09
N GLY A 157 21.38 -13.34 0.23
CA GLY A 157 20.61 -14.58 0.20
C GLY A 157 21.44 -15.82 -0.16
N GLU A 158 22.65 -15.65 -0.72
CA GLU A 158 23.57 -16.76 -0.93
C GLU A 158 24.16 -17.28 0.40
N SER A 159 24.38 -16.39 1.36
CA SER A 159 24.99 -16.69 2.66
C SER A 159 23.97 -16.97 3.77
N LEU A 160 22.82 -16.28 3.75
CA LEU A 160 21.75 -16.45 4.73
C LEU A 160 20.98 -17.76 4.54
N GLY A 161 20.81 -18.17 3.28
CA GLY A 161 19.89 -19.23 2.90
C GLY A 161 18.43 -18.74 2.88
N ASP A 162 17.49 -19.69 2.96
CA ASP A 162 16.06 -19.39 2.83
C ASP A 162 15.36 -19.15 4.17
N GLU A 163 16.03 -19.46 5.28
CA GLU A 163 15.51 -19.37 6.64
C GLU A 163 16.50 -18.58 7.50
N PHE A 164 16.06 -17.44 8.02
CA PHE A 164 16.91 -16.55 8.81
C PHE A 164 16.11 -15.74 9.83
N ILE A 165 16.80 -15.05 10.74
CA ILE A 165 16.20 -14.08 11.66
C ILE A 165 16.32 -12.70 11.04
N TRP A 166 15.20 -12.00 10.86
CA TRP A 166 15.21 -10.61 10.42
C TRP A 166 15.06 -9.67 11.62
N GLN A 167 16.00 -8.75 11.77
CA GLN A 167 16.07 -7.84 12.91
C GLN A 167 15.83 -6.38 12.48
N ALA A 168 14.87 -5.74 13.12
CA ALA A 168 14.57 -4.32 12.95
C ALA A 168 15.60 -3.40 13.64
N PRO A 169 15.70 -2.12 13.24
CA PRO A 169 16.59 -1.13 13.86
C PRO A 169 16.44 -0.98 15.37
N ASN A 170 15.23 -1.16 15.92
CA ASN A 170 14.97 -1.09 17.36
C ASN A 170 15.42 -2.35 18.13
N GLY A 171 15.81 -3.41 17.43
CA GLY A 171 16.25 -4.67 18.00
C GLY A 171 15.25 -5.82 17.93
N SER A 172 13.98 -5.57 17.60
CA SER A 172 12.94 -6.61 17.44
C SER A 172 13.34 -7.63 16.38
N LYS A 173 13.01 -8.90 16.60
CA LYS A 173 13.43 -10.03 15.77
C LYS A 173 12.26 -10.92 15.42
N ILE A 174 12.19 -11.36 14.16
CA ILE A 174 11.24 -12.35 13.68
C ILE A 174 11.94 -13.41 12.83
N ILE A 175 11.31 -14.56 12.67
CA ILE A 175 11.72 -15.57 11.68
C ILE A 175 11.31 -15.08 10.30
N ALA A 176 12.24 -15.08 9.35
CA ALA A 176 11.97 -14.74 7.96
C ALA A 176 12.25 -15.95 7.07
N VAL A 177 11.33 -16.19 6.13
CA VAL A 177 11.40 -17.28 5.15
C VAL A 177 11.32 -16.66 3.77
N HIS A 178 12.39 -16.80 3.01
CA HIS A 178 12.48 -16.35 1.63
C HIS A 178 11.99 -17.46 0.68
N LEU A 179 10.91 -17.17 -0.04
CA LEU A 179 10.33 -18.04 -1.07
C LEU A 179 11.15 -17.95 -2.36
N ARG A 180 12.38 -18.47 -2.34
CA ARG A 180 13.35 -18.35 -3.45
C ARG A 180 12.82 -18.81 -4.80
N ILE A 181 12.03 -19.89 -4.84
CA ILE A 181 11.44 -20.46 -6.07
C ILE A 181 10.04 -19.87 -6.36
N GLY A 182 9.64 -18.86 -5.60
CA GLY A 182 8.32 -18.25 -5.66
C GLY A 182 7.25 -19.01 -4.88
N TYR A 183 6.09 -18.38 -4.74
CA TYR A 183 4.93 -18.95 -4.06
C TYR A 183 4.12 -19.89 -4.95
N SER A 184 4.50 -20.06 -6.22
CA SER A 184 3.87 -20.96 -7.18
C SER A 184 4.65 -22.26 -7.40
N ASN A 185 5.59 -22.57 -6.52
CA ASN A 185 6.51 -23.70 -6.68
C ASN A 185 5.82 -25.08 -6.72
N GLY A 186 4.60 -25.21 -6.20
CA GLY A 186 3.78 -26.41 -6.23
C GLY A 186 2.46 -26.27 -7.00
N ILE A 187 2.30 -25.24 -7.83
CA ILE A 187 1.04 -24.99 -8.57
C ILE A 187 0.63 -26.22 -9.41
N PHE A 188 -0.64 -26.60 -9.33
CA PHE A 188 -1.20 -27.79 -9.99
C PHE A 188 -0.32 -29.04 -9.83
N LEU A 189 -0.02 -29.40 -8.57
CA LEU A 189 0.84 -30.53 -8.23
C LEU A 189 0.41 -31.80 -8.98
N GLY A 190 1.34 -32.41 -9.70
CA GLY A 190 1.07 -33.61 -10.51
C GLY A 190 0.42 -33.38 -11.88
N ALA A 191 0.04 -32.15 -12.21
CA ALA A 191 -0.32 -31.78 -13.59
C ALA A 191 0.94 -31.28 -14.31
N TYR A 192 1.34 -31.98 -15.39
CA TYR A 192 2.47 -31.67 -16.28
C TYR A 192 3.86 -31.46 -15.62
N VAL A 193 4.95 -31.64 -16.37
CA VAL A 193 6.34 -31.51 -15.86
C VAL A 193 7.15 -30.68 -16.83
N GLY A 194 7.62 -29.52 -16.38
CA GLY A 194 8.59 -28.69 -17.11
C GLY A 194 8.46 -27.21 -16.79
N HIS A 195 9.44 -26.67 -16.06
CA HIS A 195 9.69 -25.26 -15.68
C HIS A 195 8.51 -24.47 -15.05
N PRO A 196 8.73 -23.70 -13.96
CA PRO A 196 7.78 -22.66 -13.52
C PRO A 196 7.51 -21.56 -14.56
N HIS A 197 8.19 -21.59 -15.72
CA HIS A 197 7.78 -20.87 -16.92
C HIS A 197 6.91 -21.82 -17.75
N ILE A 198 5.71 -22.07 -17.25
CA ILE A 198 4.48 -21.80 -17.99
C ILE A 198 4.41 -22.40 -19.42
N LYS A 199 4.66 -23.70 -19.62
CA LYS A 199 4.04 -24.38 -20.79
C LYS A 199 2.51 -24.45 -20.68
N TYR A 200 1.99 -24.49 -19.46
CA TYR A 200 0.54 -24.53 -19.21
C TYR A 200 -0.18 -23.25 -19.65
N TYR A 201 0.36 -22.06 -19.33
CA TYR A 201 -0.19 -20.84 -19.90
C TYR A 201 0.22 -20.65 -21.37
N GLU A 202 1.41 -21.03 -21.84
CA GLU A 202 1.72 -20.87 -23.27
C GLU A 202 0.81 -21.72 -24.20
N GLU A 203 0.41 -22.93 -23.78
CA GLU A 203 -0.43 -23.84 -24.58
C GLU A 203 -1.94 -23.59 -24.42
N ILE A 204 -2.42 -23.11 -23.26
CA ILE A 204 -3.85 -22.80 -23.00
C ILE A 204 -4.16 -21.29 -23.12
N TYR A 205 -3.19 -20.43 -22.85
CA TYR A 205 -3.21 -18.98 -23.07
C TYR A 205 -2.29 -18.65 -24.27
N PRO A 206 -2.64 -19.05 -25.51
CA PRO A 206 -1.78 -18.86 -26.67
C PRO A 206 -1.39 -17.39 -26.80
N SER A 207 -0.14 -17.10 -26.48
CA SER A 207 0.50 -15.77 -26.43
C SER A 207 -0.39 -14.65 -25.86
N TYR A 208 0.00 -14.13 -24.69
CA TYR A 208 -0.45 -12.86 -24.09
C TYR A 208 -0.55 -11.65 -25.06
N VAL A 209 -0.08 -11.76 -26.30
CA VAL A 209 -0.12 -10.72 -27.32
C VAL A 209 -1.24 -10.91 -28.35
N SER A 210 -1.67 -12.13 -28.68
CA SER A 210 -2.62 -12.36 -29.78
C SER A 210 -4.09 -12.24 -29.34
N ILE A 211 -4.43 -12.73 -28.15
CA ILE A 211 -5.78 -12.65 -27.56
C ILE A 211 -6.14 -11.20 -27.17
N TRP A 212 -5.16 -10.42 -26.72
CA TRP A 212 -5.36 -9.02 -26.36
C TRP A 212 -5.40 -8.10 -27.59
N LYS A 213 -4.72 -8.48 -28.69
CA LYS A 213 -4.81 -7.76 -29.98
C LYS A 213 -6.11 -8.04 -30.74
N SER A 214 -6.83 -9.13 -30.46
CA SER A 214 -8.02 -9.48 -31.24
C SER A 214 -9.23 -8.61 -30.92
N GLY A 215 -9.26 -7.92 -29.77
CA GLY A 215 -10.43 -7.15 -29.29
C GLY A 215 -11.70 -8.00 -29.12
N LEU A 216 -11.58 -9.31 -29.30
CA LEU A 216 -12.63 -10.29 -29.42
C LEU A 216 -12.17 -11.47 -28.54
N ILE A 217 -12.81 -11.65 -27.39
CA ILE A 217 -12.71 -12.85 -26.53
C ILE A 217 -11.56 -12.83 -25.48
N GLY A 218 -11.12 -11.65 -25.02
CA GLY A 218 -10.19 -11.52 -23.88
C GLY A 218 -10.70 -12.04 -22.51
N PRO A 219 -11.98 -11.86 -22.14
CA PRO A 219 -12.47 -12.21 -20.81
C PRO A 219 -13.24 -13.55 -20.74
N VAL A 220 -13.06 -14.50 -21.68
CA VAL A 220 -13.83 -15.77 -21.71
C VAL A 220 -12.95 -17.03 -21.70
N MET A 221 -11.63 -16.92 -21.83
CA MET A 221 -10.75 -18.11 -21.97
C MET A 221 -10.07 -18.59 -20.67
N CYS A 222 -10.12 -17.83 -19.57
CA CYS A 222 -9.48 -18.21 -18.30
C CYS A 222 -10.37 -19.08 -17.36
N PHE A 223 -11.42 -19.72 -17.87
CA PHE A 223 -12.51 -20.24 -17.01
C PHE A 223 -12.49 -21.74 -16.80
N GLU A 224 -11.95 -22.52 -17.74
CA GLU A 224 -12.03 -23.99 -17.65
C GLU A 224 -11.32 -24.52 -16.40
N ILE A 225 -10.24 -23.87 -15.94
CA ILE A 225 -9.48 -24.33 -14.77
C ILE A 225 -10.27 -24.26 -13.45
N TYR A 226 -11.20 -23.31 -13.34
CA TYR A 226 -12.07 -23.17 -12.17
C TYR A 226 -13.10 -24.29 -12.15
N ASP A 227 -13.64 -24.64 -13.33
CA ASP A 227 -14.71 -25.63 -13.47
C ASP A 227 -14.17 -27.07 -13.59
N LYS A 228 -12.96 -27.25 -14.12
CA LYS A 228 -12.34 -28.55 -14.41
C LYS A 228 -10.85 -28.53 -14.08
N GLU A 229 -10.50 -29.26 -13.04
CA GLU A 229 -9.11 -29.45 -12.66
C GLU A 229 -8.34 -30.21 -13.76
N PRO A 230 -7.09 -29.80 -14.08
CA PRO A 230 -6.23 -30.54 -14.99
C PRO A 230 -6.08 -32.02 -14.62
N PRO A 231 -5.83 -32.91 -15.60
CA PRO A 231 -5.44 -34.28 -15.31
C PRO A 231 -4.15 -34.31 -14.48
N VAL A 232 -4.14 -35.13 -13.43
CA VAL A 232 -3.00 -35.27 -12.52
C VAL A 232 -2.40 -36.67 -12.65
N ASN A 233 -1.09 -36.76 -12.53
CA ASN A 233 -0.31 -38.00 -12.53
C ASN A 233 0.69 -37.97 -11.37
N VAL A 234 0.75 -39.08 -10.61
CA VAL A 234 1.65 -39.23 -9.46
C VAL A 234 3.12 -39.15 -9.86
N ASP A 235 3.52 -39.73 -11.00
CA ASP A 235 4.91 -39.66 -11.50
C ASP A 235 5.33 -38.22 -11.77
N ASN A 236 4.39 -37.39 -12.25
CA ASN A 236 4.63 -35.97 -12.46
C ASN A 236 4.79 -35.24 -11.12
N ALA A 237 3.96 -35.57 -10.13
CA ALA A 237 4.08 -35.01 -8.80
C ALA A 237 5.42 -35.38 -8.16
N ILE A 238 5.87 -36.63 -8.31
CA ILE A 238 7.19 -37.09 -7.84
C ILE A 238 8.29 -36.27 -8.52
N LYS A 239 8.25 -36.11 -9.84
CA LYS A 239 9.23 -35.31 -10.58
C LYS A 239 9.28 -33.86 -10.10
N GLN A 240 8.13 -33.23 -9.87
CA GLN A 240 8.05 -31.88 -9.32
C GLN A 240 8.68 -31.80 -7.92
N ILE A 241 8.35 -32.73 -7.01
CA ILE A 241 8.95 -32.77 -5.66
C ILE A 241 10.46 -32.97 -5.73
N ARG A 242 10.96 -33.93 -6.52
CA ARG A 242 12.40 -34.18 -6.67
C ARG A 242 13.14 -32.97 -7.23
N TRP A 243 12.57 -32.30 -8.23
CA TRP A 243 13.12 -31.06 -8.77
C TRP A 243 13.19 -29.97 -7.68
N LEU A 244 12.14 -29.80 -6.88
CA LEU A 244 12.15 -28.87 -5.76
C LEU A 244 13.21 -29.21 -4.70
N GLU A 245 13.42 -30.49 -4.38
CA GLU A 245 14.51 -30.92 -3.49
C GLU A 245 15.90 -30.55 -4.05
N GLU A 246 16.08 -30.58 -5.37
CA GLU A 246 17.34 -30.23 -6.03
C GLU A 246 17.61 -28.72 -6.03
N VAL A 247 16.59 -27.91 -6.33
CA VAL A 247 16.75 -26.44 -6.43
C VAL A 247 16.71 -25.74 -5.07
N THR A 248 16.09 -26.35 -4.06
CA THR A 248 15.94 -25.75 -2.72
C THR A 248 17.03 -26.24 -1.77
N ASN A 249 18.28 -25.94 -2.12
CA ASN A 249 19.47 -26.46 -1.45
C ASN A 249 20.00 -25.59 -0.30
N LYS A 250 19.29 -24.50 0.06
CA LYS A 250 19.68 -23.53 1.11
C LYS A 250 18.72 -23.46 2.30
N ILE A 251 17.96 -24.54 2.51
CA ILE A 251 17.09 -24.73 3.69
C ILE A 251 17.90 -25.34 4.84
N LYS A 252 17.79 -24.78 6.05
CA LYS A 252 18.46 -25.29 7.26
C LYS A 252 17.61 -26.33 7.99
N SER A 253 16.29 -26.22 7.92
CA SER A 253 15.34 -27.09 8.62
C SER A 253 15.20 -28.50 8.04
N SER A 254 15.74 -28.75 6.85
CA SER A 254 15.47 -29.95 6.06
C SER A 254 13.98 -30.21 5.77
N ILE A 255 13.16 -29.14 5.77
CA ILE A 255 11.73 -29.19 5.43
C ILE A 255 11.50 -28.44 4.13
N LEU A 256 10.97 -29.13 3.12
CA LEU A 256 10.56 -28.52 1.86
C LEU A 256 9.12 -28.01 1.97
N LEU A 257 8.93 -26.70 1.81
CA LEU A 257 7.62 -26.07 1.72
C LEU A 257 7.14 -26.05 0.25
N VAL A 258 6.04 -26.73 -0.03
CA VAL A 258 5.43 -26.80 -1.36
C VAL A 258 4.12 -26.02 -1.35
N LEU A 259 4.16 -24.83 -1.93
CA LEU A 259 3.03 -23.92 -2.03
C LEU A 259 2.20 -24.29 -3.26
N ASN A 260 1.11 -25.01 -3.03
CA ASN A 260 0.21 -25.53 -4.06
C ASN A 260 -0.84 -24.47 -4.40
N GLY A 261 -0.43 -23.48 -5.19
CA GLY A 261 -1.25 -22.33 -5.55
C GLY A 261 -0.44 -21.35 -6.39
N GLY A 262 -1.03 -20.22 -6.72
CA GLY A 262 -0.42 -19.13 -7.48
C GLY A 262 -1.48 -18.08 -7.79
N ASP A 263 -1.16 -17.14 -8.68
CA ASP A 263 -2.04 -16.01 -9.03
C ASP A 263 -3.39 -16.50 -9.52
N HIS A 264 -4.43 -16.14 -8.77
CA HIS A 264 -5.83 -16.51 -8.96
C HIS A 264 -6.08 -18.02 -9.14
N ALA A 265 -5.16 -18.89 -8.72
CA ALA A 265 -5.28 -20.32 -8.92
C ALA A 265 -6.45 -20.90 -8.11
N PRO A 266 -7.35 -21.71 -8.70
CA PRO A 266 -8.43 -22.34 -7.95
C PRO A 266 -7.89 -23.44 -7.02
N PRO A 267 -8.60 -23.78 -5.93
CA PRO A 267 -8.23 -24.89 -5.08
C PRO A 267 -8.15 -26.21 -5.88
N GLN A 268 -7.08 -26.97 -5.66
CA GLN A 268 -6.87 -28.26 -6.31
C GLN A 268 -7.59 -29.38 -5.52
N GLU A 269 -8.64 -29.96 -6.09
CA GLU A 269 -9.49 -30.97 -5.44
C GLU A 269 -8.74 -32.27 -5.19
N LYS A 270 -7.85 -32.68 -6.12
CA LYS A 270 -7.15 -33.97 -6.02
C LYS A 270 -5.94 -33.99 -5.07
N ILE A 271 -5.65 -32.91 -4.35
CA ILE A 271 -4.42 -32.78 -3.56
C ILE A 271 -4.27 -33.86 -2.48
N THR A 272 -5.38 -34.31 -1.88
CA THR A 272 -5.38 -35.37 -0.86
C THR A 272 -5.00 -36.72 -1.45
N SER A 273 -5.50 -37.03 -2.65
CA SER A 273 -5.19 -38.26 -3.39
C SER A 273 -3.72 -38.29 -3.88
N ILE A 274 -3.21 -37.14 -4.33
CA ILE A 274 -1.82 -36.96 -4.72
C ILE A 274 -0.91 -37.13 -3.51
N THR A 275 -1.20 -36.44 -2.41
CA THR A 275 -0.43 -36.53 -1.16
C THR A 275 -0.37 -37.97 -0.64
N LYS A 276 -1.49 -38.71 -0.69
CA LYS A 276 -1.53 -40.13 -0.31
C LYS A 276 -0.62 -40.98 -1.19
N SER A 277 -0.60 -40.72 -2.49
CA SER A 277 0.24 -41.44 -3.44
C SER A 277 1.73 -41.11 -3.24
N LEU A 278 2.07 -39.82 -3.06
CA LEU A 278 3.44 -39.38 -2.77
C LEU A 278 4.00 -40.02 -1.50
N LYS A 279 3.21 -40.10 -0.41
CA LYS A 279 3.59 -40.81 0.82
C LYS A 279 3.97 -42.28 0.59
N LYS A 280 3.30 -42.94 -0.36
CA LYS A 280 3.54 -44.35 -0.69
C LYS A 280 4.80 -44.54 -1.54
N GLU A 281 4.99 -43.67 -2.53
CA GLU A 281 6.08 -43.77 -3.51
C GLU A 281 7.41 -43.16 -3.02
N ILE A 282 7.37 -42.28 -2.01
CA ILE A 282 8.56 -41.68 -1.38
C ILE A 282 8.53 -41.95 0.14
N PRO A 283 8.74 -43.21 0.59
CA PRO A 283 8.55 -43.59 1.99
C PRO A 283 9.60 -43.00 2.94
N ASP A 284 10.77 -42.62 2.44
CA ASP A 284 11.87 -42.08 3.24
C ASP A 284 11.68 -40.61 3.65
N VAL A 285 10.69 -39.92 3.08
CA VAL A 285 10.40 -38.49 3.33
C VAL A 285 9.01 -38.36 3.92
N LYS A 286 8.88 -37.59 5.02
CA LYS A 286 7.58 -37.34 5.63
C LYS A 286 6.79 -36.33 4.77
N ILE A 287 5.94 -36.81 3.87
CA ILE A 287 5.12 -35.95 3.02
C ILE A 287 3.73 -35.79 3.62
N HIS A 288 3.18 -34.57 3.71
CA HIS A 288 1.80 -34.37 4.14
C HIS A 288 1.22 -33.03 3.68
N HIS A 289 -0.12 -32.97 3.65
CA HIS A 289 -0.88 -31.74 3.56
C HIS A 289 -0.84 -31.07 4.94
N GLY A 290 -0.26 -29.88 5.03
CA GLY A 290 -0.10 -29.14 6.29
C GLY A 290 -0.43 -27.66 6.16
N ARG A 291 -0.07 -26.90 7.19
CA ARG A 291 -0.29 -25.46 7.31
C ARG A 291 1.03 -24.69 7.25
N LEU A 292 0.97 -23.39 7.00
CA LEU A 292 2.15 -22.52 7.13
C LEU A 292 2.64 -22.50 8.59
N GLU A 293 1.71 -22.54 9.53
CA GLU A 293 1.99 -22.57 10.97
C GLU A 293 2.75 -23.83 11.39
N ASP A 294 2.52 -24.98 10.73
CA ASP A 294 3.26 -26.22 11.00
C ASP A 294 4.74 -26.08 10.62
N TYR A 295 5.02 -25.34 9.54
CA TYR A 295 6.38 -25.04 9.08
C TYR A 295 7.05 -24.05 10.03
N ILE A 296 6.41 -22.91 10.32
CA ILE A 296 6.94 -21.91 11.26
C ILE A 296 7.17 -22.49 12.66
N SER A 297 6.27 -23.32 13.16
CA SER A 297 6.43 -23.95 14.47
C SER A 297 7.70 -24.79 14.58
N LYS A 298 8.16 -25.39 13.47
CA LYS A 298 9.44 -26.13 13.46
C LYS A 298 10.63 -25.19 13.39
N LEU A 299 10.54 -24.11 12.62
CA LEU A 299 11.59 -23.08 12.58
C LEU A 299 11.81 -22.41 13.93
N ARG A 300 10.77 -22.26 14.76
CA ARG A 300 10.90 -21.76 16.14
C ARG A 300 11.90 -22.56 16.97
N SER A 301 12.01 -23.87 16.76
CA SER A 301 12.99 -24.72 17.45
C SER A 301 14.43 -24.54 16.96
N LEU A 302 14.62 -23.87 15.82
CA LEU A 302 15.91 -23.67 15.16
C LEU A 302 16.41 -22.22 15.24
N VAL A 303 15.68 -21.32 15.92
CA VAL A 303 15.97 -19.88 15.96
C VAL A 303 17.43 -19.56 16.29
N ASP A 304 18.01 -20.26 17.28
CA ASP A 304 19.41 -20.05 17.69
C ASP A 304 20.45 -20.49 16.65
N GLN A 305 20.03 -21.26 15.64
CA GLN A 305 20.87 -21.77 14.54
C GLN A 305 20.71 -20.95 13.25
N LEU A 306 19.71 -20.08 13.19
CA LEU A 306 19.42 -19.24 12.02
C LEU A 306 20.34 -18.00 12.02
N PRO A 307 20.89 -17.60 10.85
CA PRO A 307 21.69 -16.39 10.76
C PRO A 307 20.78 -15.17 10.94
N THR A 308 21.33 -14.04 11.41
CA THR A 308 20.57 -12.80 11.55
C THR A 308 20.87 -11.83 10.40
N PHE A 309 19.84 -11.32 9.76
CA PHE A 309 19.90 -10.25 8.76
C PHE A 309 19.36 -8.93 9.36
N LYS A 310 20.02 -7.82 9.03
CA LYS A 310 19.65 -6.45 9.42
C LYS A 310 19.63 -5.58 8.18
N GLY A 311 18.56 -4.83 7.98
CA GLY A 311 18.41 -3.93 6.85
C GLY A 311 17.12 -4.18 6.09
N GLU A 312 16.97 -3.44 5.00
CA GLU A 312 15.81 -3.51 4.10
C GLU A 312 15.93 -4.73 3.19
N LEU A 313 14.80 -5.32 2.82
CA LEU A 313 14.76 -6.40 1.83
C LEU A 313 14.47 -5.78 0.46
N ARG A 314 15.52 -5.27 -0.20
CA ARG A 314 15.44 -4.57 -1.50
C ARG A 314 16.37 -5.17 -2.56
N GLY A 315 16.87 -6.37 -2.34
CA GLY A 315 17.65 -7.08 -3.35
C GLY A 315 16.77 -7.65 -4.47
N ALA A 316 17.31 -7.66 -5.68
CA ALA A 316 16.61 -8.10 -6.88
C ALA A 316 17.25 -9.35 -7.54
N ARG A 317 18.07 -10.10 -6.78
CA ARG A 317 18.88 -11.20 -7.35
C ARG A 317 18.01 -12.37 -7.80
N TYR A 318 17.00 -12.70 -7.02
CA TYR A 318 16.13 -13.86 -7.28
C TYR A 318 14.83 -13.48 -7.96
N HIS A 319 14.25 -12.34 -7.55
CA HIS A 319 12.99 -11.82 -8.06
C HIS A 319 13.10 -10.30 -8.21
N TRP A 320 12.52 -9.75 -9.28
CA TRP A 320 12.56 -8.31 -9.52
C TRP A 320 11.74 -7.55 -8.47
N ILE A 321 12.20 -6.36 -8.08
CA ILE A 321 11.47 -5.48 -7.13
C ILE A 321 10.80 -4.29 -7.82
N ILE A 322 10.85 -4.22 -9.16
CA ILE A 322 10.07 -3.30 -10.03
C ILE A 322 9.82 -1.88 -9.45
N PRO A 323 10.88 -1.13 -9.11
CA PRO A 323 10.77 0.14 -8.38
C PRO A 323 10.24 1.30 -9.24
N ASN A 324 10.09 1.13 -10.56
CA ASN A 324 9.55 2.20 -11.41
C ASN A 324 8.03 2.37 -11.25
N THR A 325 7.35 1.43 -10.59
CA THR A 325 5.95 1.58 -10.16
C THR A 325 5.71 2.83 -9.27
N LEU A 326 6.76 3.35 -8.63
CA LEU A 326 6.72 4.60 -7.86
C LEU A 326 6.36 5.81 -8.73
N SER A 327 6.73 5.81 -10.01
CA SER A 327 6.45 6.87 -10.97
C SER A 327 5.19 6.64 -11.81
N THR A 328 4.64 5.43 -11.79
CA THR A 328 3.49 5.06 -12.61
C THR A 328 2.21 5.76 -12.14
N ARG A 329 1.48 6.39 -13.07
CA ARG A 329 0.17 7.05 -12.82
C ARG A 329 0.17 8.08 -11.66
N ILE A 330 1.26 8.83 -11.48
CA ILE A 330 1.42 9.81 -10.38
C ILE A 330 0.17 10.70 -10.14
N PRO A 331 -0.42 11.37 -11.16
CA PRO A 331 -1.53 12.29 -10.94
C PRO A 331 -2.82 11.61 -10.49
N GLN A 332 -3.05 10.37 -10.91
CA GLN A 332 -4.28 9.62 -10.65
C GLN A 332 -4.22 8.82 -9.34
N ILE A 333 -3.02 8.41 -8.93
CA ILE A 333 -2.83 7.44 -7.83
C ILE A 333 -1.96 8.01 -6.71
N LYS A 334 -0.71 8.40 -6.99
CA LYS A 334 0.26 8.78 -5.94
C LYS A 334 -0.08 10.13 -5.28
N ILE A 335 -0.48 11.13 -6.07
CA ILE A 335 -0.91 12.43 -5.52
C ILE A 335 -2.18 12.26 -4.66
N PRO A 336 -3.27 11.62 -5.15
CA PRO A 336 -4.45 11.38 -4.32
C PRO A 336 -4.18 10.51 -3.09
N ASN A 337 -3.28 9.52 -3.16
CA ASN A 337 -2.84 8.73 -2.01
C ASN A 337 -2.27 9.64 -0.90
N TYR A 338 -1.33 10.52 -1.24
CA TYR A 338 -0.77 11.50 -0.31
C TYR A 338 -1.84 12.41 0.30
N LEU A 339 -2.75 12.94 -0.54
CA LEU A 339 -3.81 13.84 -0.09
C LEU A 339 -4.79 13.13 0.85
N CYS A 340 -5.19 11.90 0.54
CA CYS A 340 -6.09 11.10 1.38
C CYS A 340 -5.44 10.78 2.72
N TYR A 341 -4.21 10.26 2.71
CA TYR A 341 -3.48 9.92 3.93
C TYR A 341 -3.30 11.14 4.82
N THR A 342 -2.82 12.25 4.25
CA THR A 342 -2.62 13.51 4.98
C THR A 342 -3.94 14.03 5.53
N SER A 343 -5.02 13.99 4.76
CA SER A 343 -6.33 14.43 5.21
C SER A 343 -6.84 13.62 6.40
N ILE A 344 -6.68 12.29 6.38
CA ILE A 344 -7.16 11.43 7.46
C ILE A 344 -6.27 11.56 8.70
N VAL A 345 -4.96 11.32 8.54
CA VAL A 345 -4.01 11.16 9.66
C VAL A 345 -3.61 12.49 10.27
N ASN A 346 -3.29 13.49 9.43
CA ASN A 346 -2.75 14.75 9.92
C ASN A 346 -3.86 15.74 10.30
N TYR A 347 -5.00 15.73 9.61
CA TYR A 347 -6.08 16.70 9.85
C TYR A 347 -7.28 16.09 10.57
N LEU A 348 -7.97 15.14 9.94
CA LEU A 348 -9.29 14.72 10.38
C LEU A 348 -9.27 14.00 11.73
N GLU A 349 -8.34 13.05 11.95
CA GLU A 349 -8.22 12.36 13.23
C GLU A 349 -7.86 13.34 14.38
N PRO A 350 -6.80 14.17 14.29
CA PRO A 350 -6.46 15.13 15.35
C PRO A 350 -7.57 16.15 15.62
N LEU A 351 -8.15 16.75 14.58
CA LEU A 351 -9.25 17.71 14.74
C LEU A 351 -10.48 17.05 15.38
N SER A 352 -10.76 15.80 15.02
CA SER A 352 -11.86 15.05 15.62
C SER A 352 -11.64 14.80 17.11
N VAL A 353 -10.40 14.50 17.54
CA VAL A 353 -10.05 14.38 18.96
C VAL A 353 -10.19 15.71 19.69
N LEU A 354 -9.71 16.82 19.10
CA LEU A 354 -9.85 18.15 19.70
C LEU A 354 -11.31 18.54 19.89
N CYS A 355 -12.15 18.34 18.86
CA CYS A 355 -13.58 18.58 18.96
C CYS A 355 -14.25 17.68 20.03
N TRP A 356 -13.88 16.40 20.07
CA TRP A 356 -14.40 15.45 21.06
C TRP A 356 -14.12 15.87 22.51
N ILE A 357 -12.89 16.28 22.81
CA ILE A 357 -12.52 16.78 24.15
C ILE A 357 -13.31 18.05 24.54
N THR A 358 -13.74 18.83 23.54
CA THR A 358 -14.59 20.02 23.76
C THR A 358 -16.09 19.72 23.77
N GLY A 359 -16.50 18.44 23.82
CA GLY A 359 -17.89 18.00 23.99
C GLY A 359 -18.63 17.60 22.70
N ASP A 360 -17.95 17.50 21.55
CA ASP A 360 -18.58 16.97 20.32
C ASP A 360 -18.48 15.45 20.24
N GLU A 361 -19.17 14.82 19.29
CA GLU A 361 -19.02 13.38 19.02
C GLU A 361 -17.79 13.09 18.15
N TYR A 362 -17.07 12.02 18.50
CA TYR A 362 -15.98 11.48 17.68
C TYR A 362 -16.56 10.68 16.50
N PRO A 363 -16.24 11.02 15.22
CA PRO A 363 -16.87 10.43 14.04
C PRO A 363 -16.29 9.04 13.69
N GLU A 364 -16.30 8.10 14.63
CA GLU A 364 -15.63 6.80 14.52
C GLU A 364 -16.08 6.02 13.27
N LYS A 365 -17.39 5.94 13.02
CA LYS A 365 -17.94 5.17 11.89
C LYS A 365 -17.50 5.72 10.54
N ILE A 366 -17.43 7.05 10.42
CA ILE A 366 -17.00 7.70 9.18
C ILE A 366 -15.50 7.51 8.99
N LEU A 367 -14.69 7.73 10.04
CA LEU A 367 -13.24 7.48 9.99
C LEU A 367 -12.93 6.03 9.62
N ARG A 368 -13.68 5.07 10.18
CA ARG A 368 -13.54 3.66 9.85
C ARG A 368 -13.86 3.38 8.37
N TYR A 369 -14.92 3.98 7.84
CA TYR A 369 -15.27 3.88 6.43
C TYR A 369 -14.17 4.45 5.53
N LEU A 370 -13.63 5.64 5.86
CA LEU A 370 -12.54 6.27 5.10
C LEU A 370 -11.27 5.40 5.10
N TRP A 371 -10.88 4.88 6.27
CA TRP A 371 -9.74 3.96 6.36
C TRP A 371 -9.96 2.68 5.58
N LYS A 372 -11.16 2.09 5.64
CA LYS A 372 -11.46 0.87 4.88
C LYS A 372 -11.25 1.08 3.38
N ILE A 373 -11.82 2.16 2.82
CA ILE A 373 -11.65 2.48 1.40
C ILE A 373 -10.19 2.82 1.08
N PHE A 374 -9.52 3.55 1.95
CA PHE A 374 -8.11 3.91 1.76
C PHE A 374 -7.24 2.65 1.68
N LEU A 375 -7.42 1.71 2.61
CA LEU A 375 -6.70 0.45 2.63
C LEU A 375 -7.00 -0.40 1.39
N GLN A 376 -8.25 -0.44 0.90
CA GLN A 376 -8.57 -1.17 -0.34
C GLN A 376 -7.80 -0.66 -1.57
N ASN A 377 -7.32 0.59 -1.56
CA ASN A 377 -6.47 1.14 -2.61
C ASN A 377 -4.98 0.79 -2.46
N LEU A 378 -4.57 0.21 -1.31
CA LEU A 378 -3.16 -0.09 -1.02
C LEU A 378 -2.73 -1.48 -1.49
N ALA A 379 -3.63 -2.29 -2.05
CA ALA A 379 -3.22 -3.53 -2.72
C ALA A 379 -2.08 -3.22 -3.68
N HIS A 380 -1.04 -4.05 -3.69
CA HIS A 380 0.21 -3.72 -4.38
C HIS A 380 -0.05 -3.33 -5.84
N ASP A 381 -0.83 -4.11 -6.60
CA ASP A 381 -1.17 -3.77 -8.00
C ASP A 381 -1.98 -2.47 -8.16
N SER A 382 -2.84 -2.15 -7.20
CA SER A 382 -3.68 -0.94 -7.20
C SER A 382 -2.85 0.33 -6.98
N ILE A 383 -2.01 0.34 -5.93
CA ILE A 383 -1.25 1.54 -5.56
C ILE A 383 -0.01 1.71 -6.45
N CYS A 384 0.62 0.61 -6.88
CA CYS A 384 1.74 0.62 -7.82
C CYS A 384 1.33 1.10 -9.20
N GLY A 385 0.05 1.05 -9.56
CA GLY A 385 -0.44 1.63 -10.80
C GLY A 385 -0.30 0.68 -12.00
N CYS A 386 -0.15 -0.62 -11.75
CA CYS A 386 0.37 -1.60 -12.70
C CYS A 386 -0.68 -2.65 -13.14
N GLY A 387 -1.85 -2.15 -13.52
CA GLY A 387 -3.01 -2.92 -13.96
C GLY A 387 -3.83 -2.11 -14.95
N VAL A 388 -4.92 -2.68 -15.46
CA VAL A 388 -5.69 -2.05 -16.55
C VAL A 388 -6.34 -0.73 -16.13
N ASP A 389 -6.74 0.08 -17.12
CA ASP A 389 -7.30 1.41 -16.85
C ASP A 389 -8.59 1.37 -16.03
N GLU A 390 -9.42 0.33 -16.19
CA GLU A 390 -10.63 0.10 -15.41
C GLU A 390 -10.31 0.10 -13.90
N VAL A 391 -9.27 -0.63 -13.50
CA VAL A 391 -8.80 -0.72 -12.12
C VAL A 391 -8.44 0.67 -11.60
N HIS A 392 -7.65 1.42 -12.37
CA HIS A 392 -7.16 2.72 -11.92
C HIS A 392 -8.22 3.82 -11.92
N ARG A 393 -9.27 3.69 -12.74
CA ARG A 393 -10.48 4.51 -12.61
C ARG A 393 -11.21 4.23 -11.30
N ASP A 394 -11.31 2.99 -10.88
CA ASP A 394 -11.94 2.59 -9.61
C ASP A 394 -11.10 3.00 -8.39
N VAL A 395 -9.76 2.87 -8.46
CA VAL A 395 -8.83 3.36 -7.42
C VAL A 395 -8.94 4.88 -7.28
N ALA A 396 -8.92 5.62 -8.39
CA ALA A 396 -9.07 7.07 -8.39
C ALA A 396 -10.45 7.51 -7.85
N ALA A 397 -11.52 6.78 -8.17
CA ALA A 397 -12.85 7.04 -7.63
C ALA A 397 -12.89 6.86 -6.10
N ARG A 398 -12.27 5.79 -5.58
CA ARG A 398 -12.14 5.55 -4.14
C ARG A 398 -11.37 6.65 -3.42
N PHE A 399 -10.25 7.14 -3.99
CA PHE A 399 -9.55 8.29 -3.43
C PHE A 399 -10.40 9.56 -3.46
N ARG A 400 -11.14 9.81 -4.55
CA ARG A 400 -12.06 10.94 -4.64
C ARG A 400 -13.13 10.88 -3.54
N TYR A 401 -13.73 9.72 -3.27
CA TYR A 401 -14.69 9.58 -2.18
C TYR A 401 -14.10 10.00 -0.83
N ILE A 402 -12.85 9.61 -0.56
CA ILE A 402 -12.15 9.98 0.66
C ILE A 402 -11.92 11.49 0.71
N ILE A 403 -11.41 12.09 -0.36
CA ILE A 403 -11.13 13.54 -0.44
C ILE A 403 -12.42 14.35 -0.26
N ASP A 404 -13.50 13.95 -0.92
CA ASP A 404 -14.78 14.66 -0.85
C ASP A 404 -15.32 14.66 0.59
N ILE A 405 -15.27 13.52 1.29
CA ILE A 405 -15.73 13.42 2.67
C ILE A 405 -14.75 14.14 3.63
N SER A 406 -13.45 13.90 3.50
CA SER A 406 -12.45 14.43 4.42
C SER A 406 -12.40 15.95 4.37
N LYS A 407 -12.44 16.55 3.18
CA LYS A 407 -12.41 18.01 3.00
C LYS A 407 -13.56 18.69 3.73
N ASN A 408 -14.78 18.17 3.59
CA ASN A 408 -15.96 18.74 4.23
C ASN A 408 -15.91 18.54 5.75
N LEU A 409 -15.53 17.35 6.22
CA LEU A 409 -15.42 17.12 7.66
C LEU A 409 -14.30 17.93 8.32
N ILE A 410 -13.15 18.09 7.66
CA ILE A 410 -12.06 18.96 8.17
C ILE A 410 -12.57 20.39 8.29
N TYR A 411 -13.28 20.89 7.27
CA TYR A 411 -13.89 22.20 7.31
C TYR A 411 -14.89 22.35 8.47
N ASP A 412 -15.81 21.40 8.63
CA ASP A 412 -16.79 21.40 9.71
C ASP A 412 -16.12 21.38 11.10
N LYS A 413 -15.09 20.55 11.28
CA LYS A 413 -14.35 20.43 12.54
C LYS A 413 -13.56 21.70 12.86
N LEU A 414 -12.95 22.35 11.85
CA LEU A 414 -12.29 23.65 12.04
C LEU A 414 -13.29 24.74 12.43
N HIS A 415 -14.46 24.77 11.80
CA HIS A 415 -15.52 25.71 12.15
C HIS A 415 -16.08 25.48 13.55
N LEU A 416 -16.28 24.22 13.92
CA LEU A 416 -16.74 23.84 15.25
C LEU A 416 -15.72 24.24 16.32
N LEU A 417 -14.44 23.96 16.09
CA LEU A 417 -13.35 24.40 16.96
C LEU A 417 -13.32 25.93 17.09
N ALA A 418 -13.43 26.65 15.98
CA ALA A 418 -13.46 28.11 15.97
C ALA A 418 -14.65 28.68 16.75
N SER A 419 -15.83 28.06 16.65
CA SER A 419 -17.06 28.50 17.34
C SER A 419 -16.97 28.43 18.87
N LYS A 420 -16.08 27.58 19.40
CA LYS A 420 -15.87 27.38 20.84
C LYS A 420 -14.85 28.35 21.44
N ILE A 421 -14.23 29.19 20.62
CA ILE A 421 -13.22 30.13 21.07
C ILE A 421 -13.88 31.29 21.80
N ASN A 422 -13.38 31.58 22.99
CA ASN A 422 -13.87 32.72 23.76
C ASN A 422 -13.37 34.04 23.16
N MET A 423 -14.21 34.63 22.30
CA MET A 423 -13.92 35.87 21.57
C MET A 423 -13.69 37.08 22.49
N SER A 424 -14.24 37.09 23.71
CA SER A 424 -14.09 38.22 24.65
C SER A 424 -12.63 38.50 25.04
N LYS A 425 -11.74 37.52 24.86
CA LYS A 425 -10.31 37.64 25.17
C LYS A 425 -9.45 38.08 23.98
N LEU A 426 -10.03 38.23 22.79
CA LEU A 426 -9.28 38.45 21.55
C LEU A 426 -9.22 39.93 21.12
N GLY A 427 -10.07 40.81 21.66
CA GLY A 427 -10.14 42.23 21.27
C GLY A 427 -10.78 42.45 19.89
N ASP A 428 -11.27 43.67 19.63
CA ASP A 428 -12.09 44.00 18.45
C ASP A 428 -11.33 43.88 17.13
N SER A 429 -11.90 43.26 16.10
CA SER A 429 -11.29 43.05 14.78
C SER A 429 -12.34 43.03 13.67
N ASP A 430 -11.93 43.27 12.41
CA ASP A 430 -12.83 43.13 11.25
C ASP A 430 -13.21 41.65 10.99
N ALA A 431 -12.26 40.73 11.23
CA ALA A 431 -12.47 39.29 11.17
C ALA A 431 -11.39 38.54 11.97
N TYR A 432 -11.66 37.26 12.24
CA TYR A 432 -10.73 36.36 12.92
C TYR A 432 -10.45 35.14 12.05
N VAL A 433 -9.19 34.69 12.06
CA VAL A 433 -8.75 33.51 11.32
C VAL A 433 -8.12 32.54 12.31
N LEU A 434 -8.67 31.33 12.41
CA LEU A 434 -8.01 30.22 13.09
C LEU A 434 -7.08 29.51 12.12
N VAL A 435 -5.83 29.31 12.52
CA VAL A 435 -4.85 28.51 11.80
C VAL A 435 -4.46 27.32 12.67
N PHE A 436 -4.74 26.11 12.18
CA PHE A 436 -4.39 24.84 12.82
C PHE A 436 -3.10 24.28 12.23
N ASN A 437 -2.22 23.77 13.09
CA ASN A 437 -1.02 23.04 12.71
C ASN A 437 -1.21 21.54 12.98
N PRO A 438 -1.29 20.71 11.93
CA PRO A 438 -1.50 19.27 12.04
C PRO A 438 -0.22 18.48 12.36
N LEU A 439 0.93 19.13 12.50
CA LEU A 439 2.22 18.46 12.71
C LEU A 439 2.57 18.34 14.19
N GLY A 440 3.41 17.37 14.53
CA GLY A 440 3.92 17.14 15.89
C GLY A 440 5.00 18.13 16.35
N TRP A 441 5.32 19.15 15.55
CA TRP A 441 6.28 20.22 15.90
C TRP A 441 5.73 21.60 15.53
N THR A 442 6.29 22.64 16.15
CA THR A 442 5.93 24.04 15.87
C THR A 442 6.23 24.41 14.42
N ARG A 443 5.28 25.09 13.76
CA ARG A 443 5.41 25.49 12.35
C ARG A 443 5.24 26.99 12.16
N THR A 444 6.07 27.58 11.30
CA THR A 444 5.88 28.91 10.73
C THR A 444 5.77 28.76 9.22
N ASP A 445 4.66 29.18 8.63
CA ASP A 445 4.44 29.02 7.19
C ASP A 445 3.46 30.05 6.62
N ILE A 446 3.47 30.21 5.30
CA ILE A 446 2.51 31.03 4.58
C ILE A 446 1.17 30.29 4.55
N VAL A 447 0.10 31.01 4.89
CA VAL A 447 -1.27 30.50 4.81
C VAL A 447 -2.07 31.34 3.82
N SER A 448 -2.87 30.66 3.00
CA SER A 448 -3.86 31.28 2.12
C SER A 448 -5.27 31.00 2.66
N VAL A 449 -6.04 32.06 2.88
CA VAL A 449 -7.41 31.99 3.40
C VAL A 449 -8.35 32.59 2.37
N TYR A 450 -9.37 31.83 1.97
CA TYR A 450 -10.40 32.30 1.06
C TYR A 450 -11.68 32.61 1.84
N THR A 451 -12.19 33.84 1.72
CA THR A 451 -13.42 34.27 2.41
C THR A 451 -14.29 35.15 1.52
N THR A 452 -15.59 35.16 1.80
CA THR A 452 -16.57 36.10 1.21
C THR A 452 -17.04 37.17 2.19
N ASP A 453 -16.57 37.13 3.43
CA ASP A 453 -17.03 38.00 4.52
C ASP A 453 -16.25 39.32 4.63
N LEU A 454 -15.21 39.49 3.81
CA LEU A 454 -14.36 40.67 3.82
C LEU A 454 -14.49 41.49 2.54
N ALA A 455 -14.47 42.82 2.69
CA ALA A 455 -14.38 43.74 1.58
C ALA A 455 -12.99 43.69 0.92
N TYR A 456 -12.89 44.06 -0.35
CA TYR A 456 -11.59 44.18 -1.02
C TYR A 456 -10.80 45.38 -0.46
N GLY A 457 -9.55 45.17 -0.03
CA GLY A 457 -8.65 46.20 0.49
C GLY A 457 -7.43 45.62 1.21
N SER A 458 -6.41 46.38 1.55
CA SER A 458 -5.28 45.81 2.30
C SER A 458 -5.68 45.51 3.76
N TYR A 459 -5.13 44.45 4.34
CA TYR A 459 -5.34 44.07 5.74
C TYR A 459 -3.99 43.85 6.44
N ASP A 460 -3.89 44.20 7.72
CA ASP A 460 -2.85 43.77 8.64
C ASP A 460 -3.37 42.58 9.46
N VAL A 461 -2.48 41.64 9.74
CA VAL A 461 -2.75 40.51 10.63
C VAL A 461 -2.09 40.80 11.98
N LEU A 462 -2.84 40.70 13.07
CA LEU A 462 -2.30 40.70 14.43
C LEU A 462 -2.34 39.28 14.99
N ASP A 463 -1.20 38.80 15.49
CA ASP A 463 -1.15 37.66 16.40
C ASP A 463 -1.76 38.09 17.76
N ILE A 464 -2.16 37.12 18.59
CA ILE A 464 -2.81 37.35 19.89
C ILE A 464 -1.89 38.11 20.87
N ASP A 465 -0.58 38.04 20.67
CA ASP A 465 0.42 38.80 21.44
C ASP A 465 0.58 40.27 20.98
N GLY A 466 -0.16 40.68 19.95
CA GLY A 466 -0.12 42.03 19.38
C GLY A 466 0.95 42.22 18.30
N SER A 467 1.68 41.18 17.90
CA SER A 467 2.65 41.24 16.82
C SER A 467 1.95 41.48 15.47
N ARG A 468 2.30 42.57 14.77
CA ARG A 468 1.82 42.83 13.40
C ARG A 468 2.57 41.99 12.38
N LEU A 469 1.81 41.29 11.55
CA LEU A 469 2.26 40.48 10.45
C LEU A 469 1.72 41.06 9.14
N PRO A 470 2.59 41.30 8.14
CA PRO A 470 2.15 41.77 6.84
C PRO A 470 1.24 40.73 6.18
N CYS A 471 0.10 41.17 5.64
CA CYS A 471 -0.83 40.36 4.87
C CYS A 471 -1.09 40.99 3.49
N THR A 472 -1.17 40.16 2.46
CA THR A 472 -1.48 40.58 1.09
C THR A 472 -2.83 39.97 0.68
N ILE A 473 -3.68 40.73 -0.01
CA ILE A 473 -4.83 40.14 -0.71
C ILE A 473 -4.34 39.53 -2.03
N GLY A 474 -4.52 38.22 -2.19
CA GLY A 474 -4.49 37.56 -3.49
C GLY A 474 -5.72 37.97 -4.31
N GLY A 475 -5.57 38.06 -5.64
CA GLY A 475 -6.59 38.63 -6.52
C GLY A 475 -8.01 38.09 -6.26
N GLY A 476 -9.00 38.97 -6.10
CA GLY A 476 -10.36 38.55 -5.76
C GLY A 476 -11.18 38.16 -6.98
N LYS A 477 -11.83 36.99 -6.95
CA LYS A 477 -12.72 36.48 -8.02
C LYS A 477 -14.19 36.66 -7.64
N THR A 478 -14.99 37.25 -8.53
CA THR A 478 -16.45 37.33 -8.36
C THR A 478 -17.08 35.96 -8.64
N LEU A 479 -17.97 35.50 -7.77
CA LEU A 479 -18.73 34.27 -7.99
C LEU A 479 -19.94 34.56 -8.86
N GLN A 480 -20.07 33.89 -10.01
CA GLN A 480 -21.23 34.08 -10.90
C GLN A 480 -22.57 33.68 -10.25
N VAL A 481 -22.54 32.79 -9.26
CA VAL A 481 -23.73 32.29 -8.55
C VAL A 481 -24.21 33.26 -7.45
N PHE A 482 -23.31 34.08 -6.90
CA PHE A 482 -23.61 35.07 -5.88
C PHE A 482 -23.09 36.43 -6.37
N SER A 483 -23.92 37.15 -7.13
CA SER A 483 -23.53 38.39 -7.80
C SER A 483 -23.09 39.51 -6.84
N ASP A 484 -23.45 39.41 -5.57
CA ASP A 484 -23.10 40.32 -4.48
C ASP A 484 -21.87 39.88 -3.67
N LYS A 485 -21.37 38.63 -3.84
CA LYS A 485 -20.24 38.10 -3.07
C LYS A 485 -18.98 37.96 -3.91
N ARG A 486 -17.87 38.47 -3.38
CA ARG A 486 -16.53 38.33 -3.95
C ARG A 486 -15.70 37.42 -3.07
N ILE A 487 -15.03 36.42 -3.65
CA ILE A 487 -14.00 35.67 -2.92
C ILE A 487 -12.77 36.56 -2.84
N VAL A 488 -12.31 36.78 -1.62
CA VAL A 488 -11.03 37.41 -1.29
C VAL A 488 -10.07 36.31 -0.82
N GLU A 489 -8.87 36.27 -1.41
CA GLU A 489 -7.76 35.47 -0.90
C GLU A 489 -6.89 36.34 0.00
N LEU A 490 -6.61 35.89 1.22
CA LEU A 490 -5.68 36.51 2.14
C LEU A 490 -4.44 35.64 2.28
N ILE A 491 -3.26 36.23 2.14
CA ILE A 491 -1.98 35.53 2.22
C ILE A 491 -1.15 36.20 3.31
N PHE A 492 -0.79 35.46 4.36
CA PHE A 492 0.08 35.95 5.43
C PHE A 492 0.96 34.84 6.01
N LEU A 493 2.04 35.25 6.67
CA LEU A 493 2.97 34.33 7.35
C LEU A 493 2.46 34.04 8.77
N ALA A 494 1.90 32.86 9.00
CA ALA A 494 1.46 32.40 10.31
C ALA A 494 2.67 31.91 11.12
N LYS A 495 3.05 32.65 12.18
CA LYS A 495 4.27 32.36 12.95
C LYS A 495 4.02 31.49 14.18
N ASN A 496 4.89 30.51 14.37
CA ASN A 496 5.03 29.69 15.58
C ASN A 496 3.70 29.05 16.02
N ILE A 497 2.98 28.41 15.10
CA ILE A 497 1.77 27.66 15.43
C ILE A 497 2.19 26.40 16.20
N PRO A 498 1.64 26.15 17.40
CA PRO A 498 2.06 25.04 18.25
C PRO A 498 1.79 23.68 17.61
N PRO A 499 2.52 22.62 17.99
CA PRO A 499 2.28 21.26 17.48
C PRO A 499 0.88 20.76 17.83
N LEU A 500 0.20 20.13 16.87
CA LEU A 500 -1.19 19.62 17.00
C LEU A 500 -2.14 20.65 17.63
N GLY A 501 -1.90 21.94 17.38
CA GLY A 501 -2.58 23.05 18.02
C GLY A 501 -2.91 24.15 17.03
N TYR A 502 -3.50 25.24 17.52
CA TYR A 502 -3.91 26.36 16.68
C TYR A 502 -3.53 27.70 17.27
N LYS A 503 -3.54 28.74 16.43
CA LYS A 503 -3.58 30.14 16.85
C LYS A 503 -4.73 30.86 16.17
N VAL A 504 -5.19 31.93 16.80
CA VAL A 504 -6.20 32.83 16.23
C VAL A 504 -5.52 34.14 15.89
N PHE A 505 -5.74 34.59 14.66
CA PHE A 505 -5.23 35.82 14.11
C PHE A 505 -6.36 36.82 13.90
N ARG A 506 -6.09 38.09 14.15
CA ARG A 506 -7.03 39.20 14.00
C ARG A 506 -6.72 40.00 12.74
N LEU A 507 -7.74 40.33 11.97
CA LEU A 507 -7.61 41.09 10.72
C LEU A 507 -8.09 42.54 10.89
N TYR A 508 -7.29 43.48 10.39
CA TYR A 508 -7.60 44.91 10.38
C TYR A 508 -7.36 45.51 9.02
N ARG A 509 -8.32 46.26 8.50
CA ARG A 509 -8.13 46.99 7.26
C ARG A 509 -7.01 48.03 7.40
N THR A 510 -6.10 48.06 6.43
CA THR A 510 -4.96 48.98 6.34
C THR A 510 -4.80 49.52 4.92
N ILE A 511 -3.92 50.52 4.74
CA ILE A 511 -3.68 51.18 3.45
C ILE A 511 -2.36 50.71 2.81
N LYS A 512 -1.43 50.14 3.58
CA LYS A 512 -0.11 49.74 3.03
C LYS A 512 0.59 48.70 3.88
N VAL A 513 1.06 47.64 3.23
CA VAL A 513 1.87 46.59 3.84
C VAL A 513 3.22 46.51 3.12
N LYS A 514 4.32 46.46 3.89
CA LYS A 514 5.68 46.33 3.35
C LYS A 514 6.13 44.87 3.46
N SER A 515 6.38 44.21 2.33
CA SER A 515 6.92 42.84 2.31
C SER A 515 8.43 42.86 2.54
N PRO A 516 9.00 41.92 3.32
CA PRO A 516 10.45 41.74 3.41
C PRO A 516 11.05 41.06 2.17
N LEU A 517 10.20 40.52 1.27
CA LEU A 517 10.65 39.93 0.00
C LEU A 517 11.08 41.02 -0.98
N ILE A 518 12.33 40.95 -1.43
CA ILE A 518 12.87 41.77 -2.50
C ILE A 518 12.62 41.04 -3.82
N VAL A 519 12.05 41.72 -4.80
CA VAL A 519 11.84 41.19 -6.16
C VAL A 519 12.46 42.16 -7.15
N GLN A 520 13.40 41.67 -7.97
CA GLN A 520 14.11 42.47 -8.96
C GLN A 520 14.35 41.65 -10.23
N GLY A 521 13.66 41.97 -11.33
CA GLY A 521 13.80 41.21 -12.58
C GLY A 521 13.46 39.73 -12.37
N THR A 522 14.43 38.85 -12.64
CA THR A 522 14.33 37.39 -12.44
C THR A 522 14.85 36.92 -11.08
N MET A 523 15.09 37.83 -10.14
CA MET A 523 15.61 37.56 -8.81
C MET A 523 14.56 37.82 -7.73
N ILE A 524 14.50 36.91 -6.76
CA ILE A 524 13.81 37.08 -5.48
C ILE A 524 14.80 36.89 -4.33
N GLU A 525 14.69 37.69 -3.28
CA GLU A 525 15.56 37.61 -2.12
C GLU A 525 14.81 37.86 -0.81
N ASN A 526 15.15 37.08 0.21
CA ASN A 526 14.76 37.32 1.60
C ASN A 526 15.97 37.23 2.55
N GLU A 527 15.72 37.12 3.85
CA GLU A 527 16.78 37.02 4.86
C GLU A 527 17.61 35.72 4.75
N PHE A 528 17.04 34.66 4.17
CA PHE A 528 17.66 33.33 4.10
C PHE A 528 18.27 33.02 2.74
N PHE A 529 17.57 33.36 1.65
CA PHE A 529 17.92 32.96 0.31
C PHE A 529 17.84 34.12 -0.66
N ARG A 530 18.74 34.11 -1.64
CA ARG A 530 18.58 34.82 -2.91
C ARG A 530 18.48 33.79 -4.03
N ILE A 531 17.41 33.84 -4.80
CA ILE A 531 17.14 32.92 -5.91
C ILE A 531 17.05 33.75 -7.18
N GLU A 532 17.81 33.39 -8.20
CA GLU A 532 17.88 34.10 -9.47
C GLU A 532 17.70 33.09 -10.62
N ALA A 533 16.74 33.36 -11.50
CA ALA A 533 16.53 32.55 -12.70
C ALA A 533 17.37 33.11 -13.86
N ASP A 534 18.12 32.25 -14.55
CA ASP A 534 18.92 32.61 -15.72
C ASP A 534 18.08 32.48 -17.01
N PRO A 535 17.62 33.60 -17.59
CA PRO A 535 16.78 33.55 -18.79
C PRO A 535 17.53 33.04 -20.03
N ASN A 536 18.88 33.07 -20.05
CA ASN A 536 19.68 32.63 -21.18
C ASN A 536 19.96 31.12 -21.15
N ASN A 537 19.60 30.45 -20.05
CA ASN A 537 19.90 29.04 -19.82
C ASN A 537 18.65 28.30 -19.34
N GLY A 538 17.52 28.52 -20.04
CA GLY A 538 16.29 27.77 -19.77
C GLY A 538 15.57 28.12 -18.47
N GLY A 539 15.91 29.23 -17.83
CA GLY A 539 15.37 29.59 -16.52
C GLY A 539 15.98 28.81 -15.36
N LEU A 540 17.18 28.24 -15.53
CA LEU A 540 17.88 27.55 -14.44
C LEU A 540 18.07 28.46 -13.24
N LEU A 541 17.90 27.88 -12.05
CA LEU A 541 17.95 28.61 -10.80
C LEU A 541 19.36 28.59 -10.20
N LYS A 542 19.82 29.78 -9.82
CA LYS A 542 20.93 29.99 -8.91
C LYS A 542 20.38 30.31 -7.52
N ILE A 543 20.78 29.54 -6.52
CA ILE A 543 20.32 29.68 -5.13
C ILE A 543 21.51 30.04 -4.25
N VAL A 544 21.49 31.21 -3.63
CA VAL A 544 22.45 31.63 -2.61
C VAL A 544 21.83 31.43 -1.24
N ASP A 545 22.34 30.47 -0.46
CA ASP A 545 21.99 30.30 0.96
C ASP A 545 22.85 31.21 1.82
N LYS A 546 22.24 32.30 2.31
CA LYS A 546 22.90 33.34 3.09
C LYS A 546 23.29 32.88 4.50
N ARG A 547 22.66 31.82 5.01
CA ARG A 547 22.96 31.27 6.36
C ARG A 547 24.23 30.43 6.35
N ASN A 548 24.39 29.63 5.30
CA ASN A 548 25.53 28.72 5.15
C ASN A 548 26.64 29.29 4.28
N ASN A 549 26.41 30.45 3.64
CA ASN A 549 27.30 31.07 2.67
C ASN A 549 27.68 30.12 1.52
N VAL A 550 26.67 29.39 1.02
CA VAL A 550 26.82 28.44 -0.09
C VAL A 550 25.99 28.92 -1.28
N THR A 551 26.54 28.74 -2.48
CA THR A 551 25.82 28.98 -3.74
C THR A 551 25.63 27.66 -4.46
N TYR A 552 24.41 27.44 -4.92
CA TYR A 552 24.01 26.28 -5.71
C TYR A 552 23.59 26.75 -7.11
N ASP A 553 24.21 26.21 -8.14
CA ASP A 553 23.94 26.57 -9.54
C ASP A 553 23.22 25.44 -10.27
N ARG A 554 22.47 25.78 -11.32
CA ARG A 554 21.76 24.85 -12.23
C ARG A 554 20.65 24.02 -11.57
N PHE A 555 19.90 24.62 -10.64
CA PHE A 555 18.71 24.01 -10.07
C PHE A 555 17.50 24.15 -11.00
N ASN A 556 16.48 23.32 -10.78
CA ASN A 556 15.26 23.30 -11.60
C ASN A 556 15.55 22.96 -13.09
N PHE A 557 16.45 21.99 -13.29
CA PHE A 557 16.76 21.41 -14.60
C PHE A 557 15.72 20.33 -14.92
N PHE A 558 15.00 20.52 -16.02
CA PHE A 558 14.02 19.55 -16.50
C PHE A 558 14.67 18.69 -17.57
N VAL A 559 14.41 17.38 -17.48
CA VAL A 559 14.84 16.38 -18.45
C VAL A 559 13.61 15.59 -18.85
N ASP A 560 13.33 15.56 -20.15
CA ASP A 560 12.32 14.72 -20.77
C ASP A 560 13.02 13.63 -21.59
N GLU A 561 12.70 12.39 -21.25
CA GLU A 561 13.28 11.18 -21.83
C GLU A 561 12.16 10.29 -22.36
N GLY A 562 12.38 9.69 -23.53
CA GLY A 562 11.47 8.66 -24.02
C GLY A 562 11.49 7.44 -23.11
N ASP A 563 10.32 6.88 -22.83
CA ASP A 563 10.15 5.60 -22.14
C ASP A 563 9.37 4.65 -23.04
N VAL A 564 9.96 3.51 -23.37
CA VAL A 564 9.36 2.41 -24.15
C VAL A 564 9.16 1.15 -23.29
N GLY A 565 9.22 1.30 -21.97
CA GLY A 565 8.93 0.25 -21.01
C GLY A 565 7.43 0.03 -20.81
N ASP A 566 7.06 -0.27 -19.58
CA ASP A 566 5.69 -0.53 -19.16
C ASP A 566 5.40 0.06 -17.77
N GLU A 567 4.26 -0.31 -17.19
CA GLU A 567 3.83 0.19 -15.88
C GLU A 567 4.73 -0.23 -14.71
N TYR A 568 5.58 -1.24 -14.91
CA TYR A 568 6.50 -1.77 -13.92
C TYR A 568 7.93 -1.26 -14.08
N THR A 569 8.35 -1.03 -15.33
CA THR A 569 9.75 -0.84 -15.70
C THR A 569 9.91 0.33 -16.65
N PHE A 570 10.79 1.29 -16.28
CA PHE A 570 11.28 2.30 -17.20
C PHE A 570 12.31 1.68 -18.14
N CYS A 571 12.14 1.86 -19.46
CA CYS A 571 13.09 1.36 -20.46
C CYS A 571 13.31 2.43 -21.53
N PRO A 572 14.47 3.10 -21.58
CA PRO A 572 14.72 4.13 -22.58
C PRO A 572 14.85 3.51 -23.98
N PRO A 573 14.41 4.21 -25.06
CA PRO A 573 14.56 3.71 -26.42
C PRO A 573 16.04 3.63 -26.80
N LEU A 574 16.39 2.65 -27.66
CA LEU A 574 17.76 2.44 -28.15
C LEU A 574 18.42 3.70 -28.74
N LYS A 575 17.60 4.58 -29.35
CA LYS A 575 18.00 5.91 -29.79
C LYS A 575 17.19 6.94 -29.02
N GLN A 576 17.77 7.45 -27.95
CA GLN A 576 17.12 8.41 -27.08
C GLN A 576 17.35 9.84 -27.58
N PHE A 577 16.26 10.61 -27.63
CA PHE A 577 16.31 12.05 -27.77
C PHE A 577 15.94 12.63 -26.41
N ILE A 578 16.88 13.33 -25.78
CA ILE A 578 16.68 13.95 -24.46
C ILE A 578 16.38 15.43 -24.69
N VAL A 579 15.24 15.91 -24.18
CA VAL A 579 14.89 17.33 -24.22
C VAL A 579 15.14 17.93 -22.85
N THR A 580 15.86 19.05 -22.80
CA THR A 580 16.12 19.76 -21.55
C THR A 580 15.63 21.19 -21.65
N ASN A 581 15.36 21.84 -20.51
CA ASN A 581 14.88 23.23 -20.54
C ASN A 581 15.94 24.23 -21.02
N ASN A 582 17.20 23.82 -21.13
CA ASN A 582 18.30 24.65 -21.61
C ASN A 582 18.90 24.22 -22.97
N SER A 583 18.36 23.17 -23.61
CA SER A 583 18.79 22.68 -24.92
C SER A 583 18.17 23.47 -26.08
#